data_AF-A0A2D6PY11-F1
#
_entry.id   AF-A0A2D6PY11-F1
#
_cell.length_a   1.000
_cell.length_b   1.000
_cell.length_c   1.000
_cell.angle_alpha   90.00
_cell.angle_beta   90.00
_cell.angle_gamma   90.00
#
_symmetry.space_group_name_H-M   'P 1'
#
loop_
_entity.id
_entity.type
_entity.pdbx_description
1 polymer ?
#
loop_
_entity_poly.entity_id
_entity_poly.type
_entity_poly.pdbx_seq_one_letter_code
_entity_poly.pdbx_strand_id
1 'polypeptide(L)'
;MKVLLARQSILDRDLEVLGYELLFRDPETGDGSISDPDSATSTVISNALLELGLETVAGSVPAFLRVTRQFLLWDNPILFEAEDVVFEIVDVDPDDTELLETVTRLAQIGYRFCGTVPADIDPDA
;
A
#
# COMPACT_ATOMS: atom_id res chain seq x y z
N MET A 1 -18.88 -10.12 2.13
CA MET A 1 -18.15 -10.07 0.86
C MET A 1 -16.98 -11.03 0.98
N LYS A 2 -16.65 -11.81 -0.06
CA LYS A 2 -15.44 -12.66 -0.06
C LYS A 2 -14.37 -11.93 -0.87
N VAL A 3 -13.12 -11.98 -0.43
CA VAL A 3 -11.96 -11.45 -1.15
C VAL A 3 -10.88 -12.52 -1.18
N LEU A 4 -10.14 -12.61 -2.28
CA LEU A 4 -8.93 -13.41 -2.34
C LEU A 4 -7.75 -12.51 -2.00
N LEU A 5 -6.99 -12.89 -0.98
CA LEU A 5 -5.75 -12.23 -0.59
C LEU A 5 -4.56 -13.09 -1.06
N ALA A 6 -3.74 -12.50 -1.91
CA ALA A 6 -2.42 -13.01 -2.24
C ALA A 6 -1.35 -12.10 -1.62
N ARG A 7 -0.17 -12.68 -1.37
CA ARG A 7 1.01 -11.92 -0.93
C ARG A 7 2.17 -12.19 -1.87
N GLN A 8 2.93 -11.16 -2.19
CA GLN A 8 4.12 -11.25 -3.04
C GLN A 8 5.34 -10.77 -2.25
N SER A 9 6.36 -11.61 -2.15
CA SER A 9 7.59 -11.25 -1.42
C SER A 9 8.38 -10.19 -2.17
N ILE A 10 8.79 -9.15 -1.46
CA ILE A 10 9.78 -8.16 -1.90
C ILE A 10 11.10 -8.55 -1.25
N LEU A 11 12.13 -8.77 -2.08
CA LEU A 11 13.44 -9.22 -1.63
C LEU A 11 14.46 -8.10 -1.71
N ASP A 12 15.42 -8.09 -0.80
CA ASP A 12 16.61 -7.24 -0.90
C ASP A 12 17.67 -7.83 -1.85
N ARG A 13 18.85 -7.20 -1.90
CA ARG A 13 19.95 -7.63 -2.78
C ARG A 13 20.58 -8.96 -2.38
N ASP A 14 20.36 -9.39 -1.15
CA ASP A 14 20.87 -10.66 -0.60
C ASP A 14 19.79 -11.76 -0.65
N LEU A 15 18.64 -11.49 -1.27
CA LEU A 15 17.46 -12.37 -1.37
C LEU A 15 16.72 -12.59 -0.05
N GLU A 16 16.94 -11.73 0.94
CA GLU A 16 16.18 -11.73 2.19
C GLU A 16 14.86 -10.99 2.02
N VAL A 17 13.82 -11.41 2.74
CA VAL A 17 12.48 -10.81 2.63
C VAL A 17 12.48 -9.45 3.32
N LEU A 18 12.33 -8.39 2.52
CA LEU A 18 12.16 -7.02 3.00
C LEU A 18 10.71 -6.75 3.46
N GLY A 19 9.73 -7.41 2.83
CA GLY A 19 8.31 -7.22 3.08
C GLY A 19 7.44 -8.00 2.10
N TYR A 20 6.12 -7.83 2.22
CA TYR A 20 5.15 -8.45 1.32
C TYR A 20 4.19 -7.43 0.73
N GLU A 21 4.10 -7.36 -0.59
CA GLU A 21 2.99 -6.67 -1.26
C GLU A 21 1.71 -7.48 -1.12
N LEU A 22 0.64 -6.83 -0.66
CA LEU A 22 -0.66 -7.46 -0.49
C LEU A 22 -1.54 -7.18 -1.72
N LEU A 23 -1.96 -8.27 -2.37
CA LEU A 23 -2.73 -8.24 -3.60
C LEU A 23 -4.14 -8.76 -3.33
N PHE A 24 -5.12 -7.87 -3.46
CA PHE A 24 -6.52 -8.19 -3.27
C PHE A 24 -7.18 -8.43 -4.62
N ARG A 25 -7.92 -9.54 -4.74
CA ARG A 25 -8.63 -9.92 -5.98
C ARG A 25 -10.07 -10.27 -5.68
N ASP A 26 -10.94 -9.95 -6.62
CA ASP A 26 -12.33 -10.39 -6.56
C ASP A 26 -12.38 -11.92 -6.83
N PRO A 27 -13.09 -12.70 -6.00
CA PRO A 27 -13.15 -14.16 -6.15
C PRO A 27 -13.97 -14.63 -7.35
N GLU A 28 -14.87 -13.81 -7.90
CA GLU A 28 -15.72 -14.16 -9.03
C GLU A 28 -15.04 -13.88 -10.37
N THR A 29 -14.33 -12.77 -10.50
CA THR A 29 -13.60 -12.41 -11.73
C THR A 29 -12.15 -12.89 -11.72
N GLY A 30 -11.55 -13.06 -10.53
CA GLY A 30 -10.14 -13.41 -10.35
C GLY A 30 -9.17 -12.31 -10.77
N ASP A 31 -9.67 -11.16 -11.21
CA ASP A 31 -8.89 -10.01 -11.60
C ASP A 31 -8.59 -9.10 -10.39
N GLY A 32 -7.53 -8.31 -10.53
CA GLY A 32 -7.17 -7.28 -9.55
C GLY A 32 -8.05 -6.02 -9.67
N SER A 33 -9.02 -6.01 -10.58
CA SER A 33 -10.00 -4.93 -10.69
C SER A 33 -11.07 -5.11 -9.64
N ILE A 34 -10.73 -4.73 -8.41
CA ILE A 34 -11.78 -4.40 -7.47
C ILE A 34 -12.45 -3.15 -8.04
N SER A 35 -13.75 -3.22 -8.31
CA SER A 35 -14.54 -2.30 -9.14
C SER A 35 -14.55 -0.83 -8.69
N ASP A 36 -13.86 -0.51 -7.60
CA ASP A 36 -13.69 0.83 -7.06
C ASP A 36 -12.39 0.85 -6.23
N PRO A 37 -11.27 1.33 -6.80
CA PRO A 37 -9.99 1.41 -6.10
C PRO A 37 -10.08 2.20 -4.80
N ASP A 38 -11.00 3.17 -4.68
CA ASP A 38 -11.13 4.01 -3.50
C ASP A 38 -12.01 3.35 -2.42
N SER A 39 -13.12 2.71 -2.79
CA SER A 39 -13.96 1.98 -1.83
C SER A 39 -13.34 0.66 -1.37
N ALA A 40 -12.66 -0.05 -2.28
CA ALA A 40 -12.05 -1.34 -2.01
C ALA A 40 -10.76 -1.24 -1.19
N THR A 41 -9.86 -0.32 -1.56
CA THR A 41 -8.59 -0.13 -0.86
C THR A 41 -8.82 0.35 0.56
N SER A 42 -9.83 1.20 0.82
CA SER A 42 -10.12 1.59 2.20
C SER A 42 -10.92 0.55 2.97
N THR A 43 -11.95 -0.08 2.40
CA THR A 43 -12.85 -0.94 3.19
C THR A 43 -12.39 -2.39 3.26
N VAL A 44 -11.86 -2.94 2.16
CA VAL A 44 -11.43 -4.35 2.11
C VAL A 44 -10.08 -4.53 2.79
N ILE A 45 -9.13 -3.62 2.55
CA ILE A 45 -7.83 -3.66 3.25
C ILE A 45 -8.04 -3.42 4.75
N SER A 46 -8.81 -2.40 5.13
CA SER A 46 -9.07 -2.14 6.56
C SER A 46 -9.79 -3.31 7.22
N ASN A 47 -10.91 -3.80 6.67
CA ASN A 47 -11.64 -4.89 7.33
C ASN A 47 -10.86 -6.22 7.32
N ALA A 48 -10.20 -6.58 6.21
CA ALA A 48 -9.44 -7.83 6.15
C ALA A 48 -8.21 -7.79 7.05
N LEU A 49 -7.50 -6.66 7.13
CA LEU A 49 -6.34 -6.53 8.02
C LEU A 49 -6.72 -6.35 9.48
N LEU A 50 -7.84 -5.68 9.78
CA LEU A 50 -8.37 -5.59 11.14
C LEU A 50 -8.84 -6.95 11.67
N GLU A 51 -9.45 -7.78 10.83
CA GLU A 51 -9.94 -9.11 11.24
C GLU A 51 -8.84 -10.17 11.28
N LEU A 52 -7.90 -10.17 10.32
CA LEU A 52 -6.82 -11.17 10.24
C LEU A 52 -5.56 -10.78 11.03
N GLY A 53 -5.33 -9.49 11.22
CA GLY A 53 -4.07 -8.94 11.71
C GLY A 53 -2.98 -8.91 10.64
N LEU A 54 -2.20 -7.83 10.59
CA LEU A 54 -1.07 -7.68 9.65
C LEU A 54 -0.01 -8.76 9.86
N GLU A 55 0.29 -9.10 11.13
CA GLU A 55 1.26 -10.15 11.49
C GLU A 55 0.90 -11.51 10.88
N THR A 56 -0.38 -11.87 10.79
CA THR A 56 -0.82 -13.13 10.18
C THR A 56 -0.49 -13.19 8.69
N VAL A 57 -0.50 -12.05 8.01
CA VAL A 57 -0.35 -11.96 6.56
C VAL A 57 1.11 -11.73 6.16
N ALA A 58 1.76 -10.76 6.81
CA ALA A 58 3.11 -10.31 6.48
C ALA A 58 4.18 -10.86 7.44
N GLY A 59 3.80 -11.45 8.59
CA GLY A 59 4.74 -11.90 9.59
C GLY A 59 5.39 -10.73 10.33
N SER A 60 6.69 -10.82 10.56
CA SER A 60 7.50 -9.79 11.25
C SER A 60 8.12 -8.76 10.30
N VAL A 61 7.68 -8.73 9.04
CA VAL A 61 8.15 -7.78 8.02
C VAL A 61 6.97 -6.94 7.53
N PRO A 62 7.21 -5.71 7.07
CA PRO A 62 6.13 -4.81 6.69
C PRO A 62 5.29 -5.31 5.51
N ALA A 63 4.02 -4.94 5.52
CA ALA A 63 3.12 -5.06 4.38
C ALA A 63 3.22 -3.83 3.48
N PHE A 64 3.41 -4.07 2.19
CA PHE A 64 3.34 -3.06 1.16
C PHE A 64 1.89 -2.98 0.66
N LEU A 65 1.29 -1.81 0.83
CA LEU A 65 -0.11 -1.55 0.52
C LEU A 65 -0.18 -0.55 -0.62
N ARG A 66 -0.73 -0.99 -1.76
CA ARG A 66 -1.06 -0.08 -2.87
C ARG A 66 -2.21 0.82 -2.46
N VAL A 67 -1.99 2.13 -2.53
CA VAL A 67 -2.96 3.16 -2.14
C VAL A 67 -3.07 4.23 -3.22
N THR A 68 -4.27 4.79 -3.35
CA THR A 68 -4.52 5.93 -4.23
C THR A 68 -4.17 7.24 -3.53
N ARG A 69 -4.00 8.30 -4.31
CA ARG A 69 -3.99 9.69 -3.79
C ARG A 69 -5.14 9.92 -2.81
N GLN A 70 -6.36 9.54 -3.20
CA GLN A 70 -7.57 9.81 -2.43
C GLN A 70 -7.57 9.12 -1.06
N PHE A 71 -7.02 7.90 -0.98
CA PHE A 71 -6.84 7.17 0.28
C PHE A 71 -6.02 7.97 1.30
N LEU A 72 -4.92 8.59 0.86
CA LEU A 72 -4.03 9.35 1.74
C LEU A 72 -4.61 10.71 2.14
N LEU A 73 -5.41 11.32 1.27
CA LEU A 73 -6.02 12.63 1.51
C LEU A 73 -7.31 12.55 2.33
N TRP A 74 -7.96 11.39 2.40
CA TRP A 74 -9.09 11.21 3.30
C TRP A 74 -8.65 11.26 4.76
N ASP A 75 -9.47 11.92 5.59
CA ASP A 75 -9.27 12.05 7.04
C ASP A 75 -9.63 10.73 7.77
N ASN A 76 -9.22 9.61 7.19
CA ASN A 76 -9.38 8.29 7.78
C ASN A 76 -8.17 8.06 8.70
N PRO A 77 -8.37 7.65 9.96
CA PRO A 77 -7.25 7.29 10.81
C PRO A 77 -6.48 6.16 10.13
N ILE A 78 -5.19 6.38 9.87
CA ILE A 78 -4.31 5.28 9.47
C ILE A 78 -4.31 4.30 10.63
N LEU A 79 -4.86 3.10 10.41
CA LEU A 79 -5.15 2.13 11.45
C LEU A 79 -3.95 1.24 11.81
N PHE A 80 -2.80 1.51 11.21
CA PHE A 80 -1.62 0.66 11.28
C PHE A 80 -0.48 1.38 11.98
N GLU A 81 0.38 0.64 12.67
CA GLU A 81 1.63 1.20 13.16
C GLU A 81 2.57 1.46 11.98
N ALA A 82 3.35 2.53 12.06
CA ALA A 82 4.18 2.97 10.94
C ALA A 82 5.26 1.95 10.54
N GLU A 83 5.68 1.09 11.47
CA GLU A 83 6.66 0.02 11.20
C GLU A 83 6.07 -1.15 10.42
N ASP A 84 4.76 -1.39 10.53
CA ASP A 84 4.09 -2.54 9.94
C ASP A 84 3.72 -2.34 8.47
N VAL A 85 3.75 -1.09 7.98
CA VAL A 85 3.28 -0.76 6.63
C VAL A 85 4.26 0.09 5.83
N VAL A 86 4.21 -0.11 4.52
CA VAL A 86 4.78 0.78 3.51
C VAL A 86 3.68 1.07 2.50
N PHE A 87 3.40 2.35 2.25
CA PHE A 87 2.38 2.75 1.29
C PHE A 87 2.99 2.92 -0.10
N GLU A 88 2.53 2.12 -1.06
CA GLU A 88 2.84 2.28 -2.47
C GLU A 88 1.79 3.17 -3.13
N ILE A 89 2.17 4.40 -3.45
CA ILE A 89 1.25 5.35 -4.08
C ILE A 89 1.24 5.07 -5.58
N VAL A 90 0.06 4.74 -6.11
CA VAL A 90 -0.14 4.56 -7.56
C VAL A 90 -0.41 5.89 -8.24
N ASP A 91 0.07 6.03 -9.49
CA ASP A 91 -0.18 7.20 -10.36
C ASP A 91 0.21 8.55 -9.71
N VAL A 92 1.41 8.61 -9.13
CA VAL A 92 1.92 9.83 -8.48
C VAL A 92 2.12 10.95 -9.50
N ASP A 93 1.41 12.05 -9.31
CA ASP A 93 1.69 13.32 -9.99
C ASP A 93 2.72 14.11 -9.17
N PRO A 94 3.94 14.36 -9.70
CA PRO A 94 4.98 15.11 -8.97
C PRO A 94 4.61 16.58 -8.73
N ASP A 95 3.63 17.13 -9.45
CA ASP A 95 3.16 18.51 -9.27
C ASP A 95 2.00 18.61 -8.25
N ASP A 96 1.53 17.49 -7.71
CA ASP A 96 0.45 17.43 -6.72
C ASP A 96 0.91 17.82 -5.32
N THR A 97 0.87 19.13 -5.08
CA THR A 97 1.35 19.73 -3.82
C THR A 97 0.60 19.19 -2.60
N GLU A 98 -0.70 18.91 -2.71
CA GLU A 98 -1.52 18.44 -1.60
C GLU A 98 -1.13 17.01 -1.16
N LEU A 99 -0.90 16.13 -2.13
CA LEU A 99 -0.38 14.78 -1.87
C LEU A 99 1.01 14.84 -1.25
N LEU A 100 1.92 15.66 -1.81
CA LEU A 100 3.29 15.80 -1.30
C LEU A 100 3.33 16.32 0.14
N GLU A 101 2.50 17.31 0.48
CA GLU A 101 2.36 17.82 1.85
C GLU A 101 1.87 16.74 2.81
N THR A 102 0.89 15.94 2.37
CA THR A 102 0.31 14.85 3.16
C THR A 102 1.34 13.74 3.40
N VAL A 103 2.02 13.28 2.36
CA VAL A 103 3.09 12.27 2.46
C VAL A 103 4.21 12.78 3.35
N THR A 104 4.61 14.04 3.21
CA THR A 104 5.66 14.65 4.06
C THR A 104 5.26 14.64 5.54
N ARG A 105 4.03 15.07 5.85
CA ARG A 105 3.51 15.06 7.23
C ARG A 105 3.47 13.65 7.81
N LEU A 106 3.04 12.67 7.04
CA LEU A 106 2.97 11.28 7.48
C LEU A 106 4.38 10.66 7.63
N ALA A 107 5.31 11.00 6.75
CA ALA A 107 6.70 10.57 6.86
C ALA A 107 7.37 11.12 8.13
N GLN A 108 7.05 12.35 8.53
CA GLN A 108 7.56 12.96 9.78
C GLN A 108 7.12 12.21 11.04
N ILE A 109 6.02 11.47 10.99
CA ILE A 109 5.55 10.64 12.11
C ILE A 109 5.90 9.15 11.94
N GLY A 110 6.77 8.81 10.98
CA GLY A 110 7.40 7.50 10.85
C GLY A 110 6.89 6.63 9.69
N TYR A 111 5.84 7.03 8.96
CA TYR A 111 5.34 6.24 7.85
C TYR A 111 6.31 6.21 6.67
N ARG A 112 6.36 5.08 5.98
CA ARG A 112 7.19 4.89 4.78
C ARG A 112 6.32 4.85 3.53
N PHE A 113 6.83 5.45 2.47
CA PHE A 113 6.15 5.54 1.19
C PHE A 113 7.11 5.08 0.09
N CYS A 114 6.57 4.40 -0.90
CA CYS A 114 7.20 4.21 -2.20
C CYS A 114 6.25 4.70 -3.29
N GLY A 115 6.82 5.12 -4.41
CA GLY A 115 6.07 5.49 -5.60
C GLY A 115 6.74 4.87 -6.80
N THR A 116 5.94 4.54 -7.81
CA THR A 116 6.48 4.23 -9.13
C THR A 116 6.84 5.56 -9.78
N VAL A 117 8.13 5.83 -9.93
CA VAL A 117 8.59 6.88 -10.83
C VAL A 117 8.28 6.39 -12.24
N PRO A 118 7.69 7.22 -13.15
CA PRO A 118 7.53 6.82 -14.55
C PRO A 118 8.86 6.25 -15.07
N ALA A 119 8.79 5.15 -15.82
CA ALA A 119 9.95 4.37 -16.28
C ALA A 119 11.01 5.18 -17.08
N ASP A 120 10.70 6.45 -17.36
CA ASP A 120 11.48 7.39 -18.13
C ASP A 120 12.44 8.24 -17.27
N ILE A 121 12.40 8.12 -15.94
CA ILE A 121 13.34 8.77 -15.03
C ILE A 121 14.42 7.78 -14.62
N ASP A 122 15.63 8.02 -15.10
CA ASP A 122 16.82 7.28 -14.71
C ASP A 122 17.06 7.46 -13.19
N PRO A 123 17.05 6.38 -12.39
CA PRO A 123 17.29 6.46 -10.95
C PRO A 123 18.72 6.90 -10.59
N ASP A 124 19.64 6.94 -11.58
CA ASP A 124 21.04 7.35 -11.44
C ASP A 124 21.36 8.71 -12.12
N ALA A 125 20.36 9.47 -12.59
CA ALA A 125 20.55 10.78 -13.23
C ALA A 125 20.75 11.95 -12.26
#